data_AF-A0A087MJL5-F1
#
_entry.id   AF-A0A087MJL5-F1
#
_cell.length_a   1.000
_cell.length_b   1.000
_cell.length_c   1.000
_cell.angle_alpha   90.00
_cell.angle_beta   90.00
_cell.angle_gamma   90.00
#
_symmetry.space_group_name_H-M   'P 1'
#
loop_
_entity.id
_entity.type
_entity.pdbx_description
1 polymer ?
#
loop_
_entity_poly.entity_id
_entity_poly.type
_entity_poly.pdbx_seq_one_letter_code
_entity_poly.pdbx_strand_id
1 'polypeptide(L)'
;MRPDRVRGFTLLEAIVALAILAAGGMALFAAMTQSVQMVNRAEQAREDDTALRNAMAWIEQVNPMQAPEGSVPLGDYELRWTSELVEPVRPGATGYLEPGLYDVGLYQLELELWHDDVLRRELPVRRVGWRQARQPVQM
;
A
#
# COMPACT_ATOMS: atom_id res chain seq x y z
N MET A 1 0.65 -73.97 -28.60
CA MET A 1 1.53 -72.88 -28.11
C MET A 1 1.64 -71.83 -29.20
N ARG A 2 1.01 -70.66 -29.02
CA ARG A 2 1.24 -69.49 -29.89
C ARG A 2 2.39 -68.70 -29.28
N PRO A 3 3.42 -68.29 -30.05
CA PRO A 3 4.45 -67.43 -29.51
C PRO A 3 3.84 -66.04 -29.31
N ASP A 4 3.87 -65.55 -28.08
CA ASP A 4 3.55 -64.15 -27.79
C ASP A 4 4.55 -63.28 -28.53
N ARG A 5 4.08 -62.60 -29.57
CA ARG A 5 4.84 -61.56 -30.27
C ARG A 5 5.04 -60.42 -29.28
N VAL A 6 6.18 -60.41 -28.60
CA VAL A 6 6.68 -59.20 -27.94
C VAL A 6 6.94 -58.20 -29.05
N ARG A 7 5.96 -57.33 -29.32
CA ARG A 7 6.14 -56.17 -30.18
C ARG A 7 7.04 -55.22 -29.40
N GLY A 8 8.33 -55.24 -29.74
CA GLY A 8 9.34 -54.45 -29.08
C GLY A 8 9.01 -52.97 -29.17
N PHE A 9 9.22 -52.27 -28.05
CA PHE A 9 9.38 -50.81 -27.99
C PHE A 9 10.26 -50.36 -29.16
N THR A 10 9.67 -49.71 -30.15
CA THR A 10 10.45 -49.24 -31.29
C THR A 10 11.24 -48.00 -30.89
N LEU A 11 12.41 -47.77 -31.51
CA LEU A 11 13.21 -46.56 -31.26
C LEU A 11 12.38 -45.29 -31.45
N LEU A 12 11.47 -45.29 -32.42
CA LEU A 12 10.54 -44.20 -32.66
C LEU A 12 9.65 -43.92 -31.45
N GLU A 13 9.08 -44.97 -30.86
CA GLU A 13 8.18 -44.87 -29.70
C GLU A 13 8.91 -44.35 -28.45
N ALA A 14 10.16 -44.75 -28.24
CA ALA A 14 11.00 -44.20 -27.17
C ALA A 14 11.27 -42.70 -27.37
N ILE A 15 11.55 -42.27 -28.61
CA ILE A 15 11.77 -40.85 -28.94
C ILE A 15 10.46 -40.06 -28.78
N VAL A 16 9.32 -40.60 -29.19
CA VAL A 16 8.01 -39.97 -29.00
C VAL A 16 7.68 -39.85 -27.51
N ALA A 17 7.89 -40.91 -26.71
CA ALA A 17 7.67 -40.87 -25.27
C ALA A 17 8.55 -39.81 -24.57
N LEU A 18 9.82 -39.73 -24.94
CA LEU A 18 10.72 -38.69 -24.44
C LEU A 18 10.28 -37.29 -24.87
N ALA A 19 9.80 -37.13 -26.10
CA ALA A 19 9.28 -35.85 -26.59
C ALA A 19 8.02 -35.41 -25.82
N ILE A 20 7.09 -36.33 -25.57
CA ILE A 20 5.88 -36.06 -24.78
C ILE A 20 6.26 -35.71 -23.34
N LEU A 21 7.17 -36.50 -22.74
CA LEU A 21 7.66 -36.24 -21.39
C LEU A 21 8.35 -34.87 -21.28
N ALA A 22 9.20 -34.52 -22.26
CA ALA A 22 9.87 -33.23 -22.30
C ALA A 22 8.85 -32.08 -22.46
N ALA A 23 7.86 -32.22 -23.34
CA ALA A 23 6.81 -31.23 -23.52
C ALA A 23 5.99 -31.03 -22.23
N GLY A 24 5.62 -32.13 -21.56
CA GLY A 24 4.94 -32.08 -20.26
C GLY A 24 5.79 -31.42 -19.18
N GLY A 25 7.08 -31.75 -19.10
CA GLY A 25 8.03 -31.14 -18.18
C GLY A 25 8.19 -29.64 -18.39
N MET A 26 8.28 -29.19 -19.65
CA MET A 26 8.33 -27.76 -20.00
C MET A 26 7.05 -27.03 -19.59
N ALA A 27 5.88 -27.64 -19.82
CA ALA A 27 4.61 -27.04 -19.42
C ALA A 27 4.49 -26.88 -17.90
N LEU A 28 4.89 -27.91 -17.13
CA LEU A 28 4.91 -27.85 -15.66
C LEU A 28 5.90 -26.80 -15.14
N PHE A 29 7.08 -26.72 -15.72
CA PHE A 29 8.08 -25.73 -15.35
C PHE A 29 7.61 -24.29 -15.63
N ALA A 30 6.97 -24.08 -16.79
CA ALA A 30 6.36 -22.80 -17.13
C ALA A 30 5.25 -22.42 -16.13
N ALA A 31 4.37 -23.36 -15.79
CA ALA A 31 3.32 -23.15 -14.79
C ALA A 31 3.89 -22.79 -13.42
N MET A 32 4.93 -23.49 -12.95
CA MET A 32 5.61 -23.19 -11.68
C MET A 32 6.22 -21.79 -11.70
N THR A 33 6.91 -21.43 -12.78
CA THR A 33 7.52 -20.10 -12.93
C THR A 33 6.46 -19.00 -12.88
N GLN A 34 5.33 -19.21 -13.56
CA GLN A 34 4.20 -18.29 -13.54
C GLN A 34 3.60 -18.14 -12.14
N SER A 35 3.45 -19.24 -11.39
CA SER A 35 2.95 -19.20 -10.01
C SER A 35 3.86 -18.38 -9.10
N VAL A 36 5.19 -18.58 -9.18
CA VAL A 36 6.15 -17.79 -8.39
C VAL A 36 6.06 -16.30 -8.72
N GLN A 37 5.98 -15.94 -10.01
CA GLN A 37 5.82 -14.54 -10.41
C GLN A 37 4.50 -13.92 -9.94
N MET A 38 3.43 -14.71 -9.82
CA MET A 38 2.17 -14.24 -9.27
C MET A 38 2.27 -13.99 -7.76
N VAL A 39 2.91 -14.90 -7.02
CA VAL A 39 3.14 -14.74 -5.58
C VAL A 39 3.93 -13.47 -5.30
N ASN A 40 5.05 -13.27 -5.99
CA ASN A 40 5.89 -12.07 -5.79
C ASN A 40 5.11 -10.77 -6.05
N ARG A 41 4.27 -10.74 -7.09
CA ARG A 41 3.41 -9.58 -7.37
C ARG A 41 2.36 -9.36 -6.30
N ALA A 42 1.78 -10.43 -5.76
CA ALA A 42 0.81 -10.34 -4.68
C ALA A 42 1.44 -9.86 -3.36
N GLU A 43 2.66 -10.29 -3.07
CA GLU A 43 3.42 -9.83 -1.90
C GLU A 43 3.74 -8.34 -2.00
N GLN A 44 4.26 -7.87 -3.14
CA GLN A 44 4.53 -6.45 -3.37
C GLN A 44 3.27 -5.58 -3.23
N ALA A 45 2.15 -6.03 -3.80
CA ALA A 45 0.88 -5.31 -3.66
C ALA A 45 0.42 -5.24 -2.19
N ARG A 46 0.62 -6.32 -1.42
CA ARG A 46 0.28 -6.37 0.01
C ARG A 46 1.17 -5.43 0.84
N GLU A 47 2.46 -5.35 0.53
CA GLU A 47 3.40 -4.43 1.17
C GLU A 47 3.01 -2.97 0.91
N ASP A 48 2.77 -2.62 -0.36
CA ASP A 48 2.33 -1.28 -0.77
C ASP A 48 0.99 -0.87 -0.11
N ASP A 49 0.06 -1.82 0.09
CA ASP A 49 -1.21 -1.57 0.78
C ASP A 49 -1.03 -1.42 2.30
N THR A 50 -0.10 -2.17 2.89
CA THR A 50 0.22 -2.06 4.32
C THR A 50 0.89 -0.72 4.62
N ALA A 51 1.84 -0.29 3.78
CA ALA A 51 2.49 1.00 3.88
C ALA A 51 1.47 2.16 3.83
N LEU A 52 0.51 2.10 2.89
CA LEU A 52 -0.55 3.09 2.79
C LEU A 52 -1.43 3.14 4.05
N ARG A 53 -1.81 1.98 4.60
CA ARG A 53 -2.59 1.93 5.86
C ARG A 53 -1.82 2.54 7.03
N ASN A 54 -0.53 2.26 7.14
CA ASN A 54 0.32 2.83 8.18
C ASN A 54 0.46 4.35 8.02
N ALA A 55 0.62 4.83 6.78
CA ALA A 55 0.67 6.27 6.49
C ALA A 55 -0.63 6.98 6.88
N MET A 56 -1.78 6.40 6.55
CA MET A 56 -3.09 6.92 6.96
C MET A 56 -3.26 6.94 8.49
N ALA A 57 -2.84 5.88 9.18
CA ALA A 57 -2.88 5.84 10.64
C ALA A 57 -1.96 6.86 11.31
N TRP A 58 -0.81 7.17 10.68
CA TRP A 58 0.08 8.23 11.15
C TRP A 58 -0.53 9.61 10.95
N ILE A 59 -1.05 9.91 9.75
CA ILE A 59 -1.61 11.23 9.46
C ILE A 59 -2.89 11.52 10.26
N GLU A 60 -3.58 10.49 10.72
CA GLU A 60 -4.69 10.60 11.67
C GLU A 60 -4.29 11.19 13.03
N GLN A 61 -3.00 11.20 13.37
CA GLN A 61 -2.47 11.78 14.60
C GLN A 61 -1.82 13.15 14.36
N VAL A 62 -1.49 13.48 13.11
CA VAL A 62 -0.91 14.78 12.75
C VAL A 62 -1.98 15.86 12.81
N ASN A 63 -1.62 16.97 13.46
CA ASN A 63 -2.38 18.20 13.43
C ASN A 63 -1.79 19.14 12.37
N PRO A 64 -2.43 19.31 11.21
CA PRO A 64 -1.87 20.08 10.09
C PRO A 64 -1.74 21.57 10.39
N MET A 65 -2.45 22.10 11.40
CA MET A 65 -2.27 23.48 11.84
C MET A 65 -0.95 23.70 12.59
N GLN A 66 -0.38 22.65 13.18
CA GLN A 66 0.85 22.72 13.99
C GLN A 66 2.06 22.13 13.26
N ALA A 67 1.85 21.08 12.47
CA ALA A 67 2.86 20.40 11.67
C ALA A 67 2.42 20.37 10.20
N PRO A 68 2.53 21.52 9.48
CA PRO A 68 2.02 21.64 8.13
C PRO A 68 2.84 20.85 7.10
N GLU A 69 4.09 20.54 7.42
CA GLU A 69 4.97 19.70 6.62
C GLU A 69 5.75 18.75 7.52
N GLY A 70 6.21 17.63 6.96
CA GLY A 70 7.05 16.70 7.68
C GLY A 70 7.38 15.44 6.92
N SER A 71 8.22 14.63 7.53
CA SER A 71 8.58 13.29 7.06
C SER A 71 8.66 12.32 8.24
N VAL A 72 8.26 11.07 8.02
CA VAL A 72 8.40 9.97 8.97
C VAL A 72 8.75 8.66 8.26
N PRO A 73 9.70 7.87 8.80
CA PRO A 73 9.94 6.52 8.31
C PRO A 73 8.83 5.56 8.77
N LEU A 74 8.38 4.69 7.87
CA LEU A 74 7.35 3.66 8.07
C LEU A 74 7.88 2.30 7.59
N GLY A 75 8.93 1.80 8.25
CA GLY A 75 9.68 0.63 7.77
C GLY A 75 10.59 1.02 6.62
N ASP A 76 10.46 0.33 5.48
CA ASP A 76 11.22 0.60 4.25
C ASP A 76 10.62 1.76 3.42
N TYR A 77 9.49 2.32 3.88
CA TYR A 77 8.86 3.47 3.26
C TYR A 77 9.14 4.75 4.04
N GLU A 78 9.16 5.89 3.35
CA GLU A 78 9.15 7.22 3.94
C GLU A 78 7.86 7.93 3.55
N LEU A 79 7.07 8.33 4.55
CA LEU A 79 5.91 9.19 4.35
C LEU A 79 6.37 10.64 4.46
N ARG A 80 6.13 11.43 3.42
CA ARG A 80 6.27 12.89 3.43
C ARG A 80 4.90 13.53 3.28
N TRP A 81 4.69 14.67 3.91
CA TRP A 81 3.46 15.43 3.72
C TRP A 81 3.71 16.92 3.69
N THR A 82 2.82 17.61 2.99
CA THR A 82 2.64 19.06 3.04
C THR A 82 1.15 19.35 3.22
N SER A 83 0.81 20.52 3.77
CA SER A 83 -0.57 20.89 4.06
C SER A 83 -0.86 22.32 3.66
N GLU A 84 -2.03 22.53 3.09
CA GLU A 84 -2.55 23.83 2.70
C GLU A 84 -3.91 24.09 3.35
N LEU A 85 -4.14 25.33 3.77
CA LEU A 85 -5.41 25.74 4.37
C LEU A 85 -6.49 25.86 3.28
N VAL A 86 -7.58 25.10 3.43
CA VAL A 86 -8.71 25.10 2.49
C VAL A 86 -9.82 26.02 2.97
N GLU A 87 -10.11 25.99 4.26
CA GLU A 87 -11.11 26.88 4.86
C GLU A 87 -10.49 27.79 5.92
N PRO A 88 -10.91 29.06 6.00
CA PRO A 88 -10.44 29.98 7.02
C PRO A 88 -10.62 29.39 8.43
N VAL A 89 -9.58 29.59 9.25
CA VAL A 89 -9.60 29.23 10.66
C VAL A 89 -10.72 29.99 11.36
N ARG A 90 -11.57 29.25 12.07
CA ARG A 90 -12.73 29.80 12.79
C ARG A 90 -12.76 29.27 14.22
N PRO A 91 -13.32 30.04 15.17
CA PRO A 91 -13.58 29.52 16.51
C PRO A 91 -14.46 28.27 16.44
N GLY A 92 -14.09 27.22 17.18
CA GLY A 92 -14.91 26.04 17.33
C GLY A 92 -16.24 26.38 18.01
N ALA A 93 -17.33 25.77 17.56
CA ALA A 93 -18.63 25.95 18.21
C ALA A 93 -18.75 25.02 19.42
N THR A 94 -19.08 25.56 20.59
CA THR A 94 -19.35 24.81 21.83
C THR A 94 -20.84 24.61 22.11
N GLY A 95 -21.71 25.00 21.18
CA GLY A 95 -23.18 24.90 21.33
C GLY A 95 -23.83 26.08 22.07
N TYR A 96 -23.04 27.05 22.55
CA TYR A 96 -23.50 28.32 23.12
C TYR A 96 -23.11 29.51 22.23
N LEU A 97 -23.66 30.70 22.52
CA LEU A 97 -23.35 31.97 21.82
C LEU A 97 -21.87 32.40 21.95
N GLU A 98 -21.07 31.73 22.77
CA GLU A 98 -19.67 32.06 23.00
C GLU A 98 -18.71 31.20 22.16
N PRO A 99 -17.58 31.77 21.67
CA PRO A 99 -16.55 31.02 20.98
C PRO A 99 -15.93 29.92 21.85
N GLY A 100 -15.79 28.71 21.31
CA GLY A 100 -15.17 27.58 22.00
C GLY A 100 -13.68 27.73 22.26
N LEU A 101 -13.07 26.91 23.11
CA LEU A 101 -11.65 27.07 23.52
C LEU A 101 -10.63 26.93 22.37
N TYR A 102 -11.01 26.26 21.30
CA TYR A 102 -10.15 25.95 20.16
C TYR A 102 -10.54 26.75 18.93
N ASP A 103 -9.55 27.13 18.14
CA ASP A 103 -9.73 27.50 16.74
C ASP A 103 -9.47 26.27 15.87
N VAL A 104 -10.29 26.10 14.84
CA VAL A 104 -10.25 24.97 13.91
C VAL A 104 -10.17 25.47 12.47
N GLY A 105 -9.46 24.74 11.63
CA GLY A 105 -9.38 24.97 10.18
C GLY A 105 -9.39 23.65 9.41
N LEU A 106 -9.85 23.67 8.17
CA LEU A 106 -9.78 22.51 7.28
C LEU A 106 -8.55 22.63 6.40
N TYR A 107 -7.75 21.58 6.37
CA TYR A 107 -6.51 21.49 5.60
C TYR A 107 -6.60 20.37 4.58
N GLN A 108 -6.01 20.61 3.41
CA GLN A 108 -5.71 19.62 2.39
C GLN A 108 -4.26 19.21 2.58
N LEU A 109 -4.01 17.92 2.75
CA LEU A 109 -2.67 17.37 2.86
C LEU A 109 -2.36 16.61 1.59
N GLU A 110 -1.18 16.85 1.01
CA GLU A 110 -0.64 16.00 -0.03
C GLU A 110 0.36 15.03 0.62
N LEU A 111 0.06 13.74 0.53
CA LEU A 111 0.88 12.68 1.11
C LEU A 111 1.67 12.01 0.00
N GLU A 112 2.96 11.85 0.22
CA GLU A 112 3.86 11.13 -0.67
C GLU A 112 4.45 9.94 0.08
N LEU A 113 4.30 8.74 -0.48
CA LEU A 113 4.95 7.53 0.02
C LEU A 113 6.11 7.17 -0.90
N TRP A 114 7.31 7.25 -0.34
CA TRP A 114 8.57 6.94 -0.99
C TRP A 114 9.08 5.56 -0.54
N HIS A 115 9.71 4.82 -1.43
CA HIS A 115 10.42 3.57 -1.13
C HIS A 115 11.71 3.56 -1.96
N ASP A 116 12.87 3.42 -1.32
CA ASP A 116 14.19 3.51 -1.96
C ASP A 116 14.34 4.75 -2.87
N ASP A 117 13.95 5.94 -2.38
CA ASP A 117 13.95 7.20 -3.13
C ASP A 117 13.07 7.22 -4.39
N VAL A 118 12.19 6.23 -4.57
CA VAL A 118 11.19 6.20 -5.63
C VAL A 118 9.82 6.53 -5.05
N LEU A 119 9.16 7.55 -5.60
CA LEU A 119 7.77 7.86 -5.26
C LEU A 119 6.87 6.71 -5.71
N ARG A 120 6.26 6.02 -4.75
CA ARG A 120 5.38 4.87 -4.99
C ARG A 120 3.92 5.28 -5.13
N ARG A 121 3.48 6.20 -4.26
CA ARG A 121 2.12 6.74 -4.27
C ARG A 121 2.10 8.18 -3.82
N GLU A 122 1.15 8.92 -4.35
CA GLU A 122 0.77 10.25 -3.91
C GLU A 122 -0.74 10.26 -3.69
N LEU A 123 -1.21 10.85 -2.59
CA LEU A 123 -2.64 11.02 -2.37
C LEU A 123 -3.01 12.27 -1.56
N PRO A 124 -4.11 12.95 -1.97
CA PRO A 124 -4.71 14.02 -1.19
C PRO A 124 -5.55 13.48 -0.03
N VAL A 125 -5.40 14.06 1.17
CA VAL A 125 -6.23 13.77 2.35
C VAL A 125 -6.68 15.06 3.04
N ARG A 126 -7.96 15.15 3.43
CA ARG A 126 -8.47 16.29 4.21
C ARG A 126 -8.42 16.02 5.70
N ARG A 127 -7.91 16.98 6.47
CA ARG A 127 -7.80 16.89 7.94
C ARG A 127 -8.16 18.21 8.60
N VAL A 128 -8.77 18.12 9.78
CA VAL A 128 -9.01 19.29 10.63
C VAL A 128 -7.75 19.57 11.42
N GLY A 129 -7.26 20.80 11.31
CA GLY A 129 -6.23 21.34 12.20
C GLY A 129 -6.86 22.10 13.34
N TRP A 130 -6.21 22.09 14.51
CA TRP A 130 -6.73 22.76 15.70
C TRP A 130 -5.62 23.41 16.53
N ARG A 131 -5.97 24.47 17.25
CA ARG A 131 -5.10 25.08 18.25
C ARG A 131 -5.95 25.66 19.38
N GLN A 132 -5.52 25.45 20.61
CA GLN A 132 -6.18 26.11 21.74
C GLN A 132 -5.87 27.61 21.70
N ALA A 133 -6.88 28.43 21.47
CA ALA A 133 -6.73 29.88 21.35
C ALA A 133 -7.17 30.62 22.62
N ARG A 134 -7.91 29.95 23.51
CA ARG A 134 -8.51 30.54 24.71
C ARG A 134 -8.26 29.67 25.95
N GLN A 135 -8.13 30.30 27.11
CA GLN A 135 -7.94 29.61 28.39
C GLN A 135 -9.27 29.07 28.94
N PRO A 136 -9.28 27.90 29.59
CA PRO A 136 -10.47 27.41 30.28
C PRO A 136 -10.76 28.29 31.50
N VAL A 137 -12.03 28.61 31.73
CA VAL A 137 -12.46 29.29 32.96
C VAL A 137 -12.18 28.34 34.14
N GLN A 138 -11.28 28.71 35.03
CA GLN A 138 -11.06 27.99 36.29
C GLN A 138 -12.31 28.15 37.17
N MET A 139 -12.97 27.04 37.51
CA MET A 139 -14.02 27.00 38.52
C MET A 139 -13.44 26.67 39.90
#